data_AF-A0A7S1XSP3-F1
#
_entry.id   AF-A0A7S1XSP3-F1
#
_cell.length_a   1.000
_cell.length_b   1.000
_cell.length_c   1.000
_cell.angle_alpha   90.00
_cell.angle_beta   90.00
_cell.angle_gamma   90.00
#
_symmetry.space_group_name_H-M   'P 1'
#
loop_
_entity.id
_entity.type
_entity.pdbx_description
1 polymer ?
#
loop_
_entity_poly.entity_id
_entity_poly.type
_entity_poly.pdbx_seq_one_letter_code
_entity_poly.pdbx_strand_id
1 'polypeptide(L)'
;KSQTQPLRANPNHHKVRAVLAYALLGLEALHTASIAHRDVKAANLLLCDDGSVKLADFGVAGILEEEEGGGGRRLLTGLAGSPHWIAPEVAACETHDESADIWSLGITAMEMAHGEPPLAEVPPRRVIFLAARGGGSKPPPALDAADGWSDDFVE
;
A
#
# COMPACT_ATOMS: atom_id res chain seq x y z
N LYS A 1 0.32 13.98 -39.97
CA LYS A 1 -0.72 13.83 -38.92
C LYS A 1 -0.49 12.47 -38.27
N SER A 2 0.31 12.42 -37.21
CA SER A 2 0.52 11.17 -36.45
C SER A 2 -0.70 10.98 -35.56
N GLN A 3 -1.49 9.94 -35.82
CA GLN A 3 -2.55 9.52 -34.93
C GLN A 3 -1.89 8.70 -33.80
N THR A 4 -1.67 9.33 -32.65
CA THR A 4 -1.44 8.61 -31.40
C THR A 4 -2.73 7.84 -31.10
N GLN A 5 -2.71 6.52 -31.32
CA GLN A 5 -3.75 5.65 -30.77
C GLN A 5 -3.76 5.85 -29.25
N PRO A 6 -4.94 6.03 -28.60
CA PRO A 6 -4.99 6.02 -27.16
C PRO A 6 -4.46 4.66 -26.69
N LEU A 7 -3.51 4.68 -25.75
CA LEU A 7 -3.03 3.47 -25.08
C LEU A 7 -4.27 2.70 -24.62
N ARG A 8 -4.49 1.51 -25.17
CA ARG A 8 -5.61 0.66 -24.72
C ARG A 8 -5.33 0.33 -23.25
N ALA A 9 -6.21 0.80 -22.36
CA ALA A 9 -6.15 0.53 -20.93
C ALA A 9 -5.76 -0.93 -20.69
N ASN A 10 -4.75 -1.17 -19.83
CA ASN A 10 -4.30 -2.52 -19.49
C ASN A 10 -5.53 -3.43 -19.25
N PRO A 11 -5.66 -4.56 -19.98
CA PRO A 11 -6.86 -5.37 -19.92
C PRO A 11 -7.15 -5.92 -18.52
N ASN A 12 -6.19 -5.92 -17.60
CA ASN A 12 -6.37 -6.37 -16.22
C ASN A 12 -6.75 -5.26 -15.22
N HIS A 13 -6.87 -4.00 -15.64
CA HIS A 13 -7.20 -2.89 -14.72
C HIS A 13 -8.47 -3.16 -13.90
N HIS A 14 -9.54 -3.67 -14.52
CA HIS A 14 -10.78 -4.01 -13.80
C HIS A 14 -10.56 -5.05 -12.68
N LYS A 15 -9.63 -6.00 -12.86
CA LYS A 15 -9.32 -7.01 -11.84
C LYS A 15 -8.54 -6.38 -10.69
N VAL A 16 -7.52 -5.59 -10.99
CA VAL A 16 -6.71 -4.90 -9.98
C VAL A 16 -7.60 -3.99 -9.15
N ARG A 17 -8.45 -3.18 -9.79
CA ARG A 17 -9.43 -2.33 -9.11
C ARG A 17 -10.37 -3.11 -8.20
N ALA A 18 -10.89 -4.24 -8.65
CA ALA A 18 -11.78 -5.07 -7.84
C ALA A 18 -11.06 -5.63 -6.60
N VAL A 19 -9.83 -6.13 -6.76
CA VAL A 19 -9.02 -6.64 -5.64
C VAL A 19 -8.73 -5.54 -4.62
N LEU A 20 -8.29 -4.37 -5.08
CA LEU A 20 -8.00 -3.23 -4.20
C LEU A 20 -9.25 -2.73 -3.48
N ALA A 21 -10.41 -2.74 -4.12
CA ALA A 21 -11.68 -2.35 -3.47
C ALA A 21 -12.03 -3.28 -2.30
N TYR A 22 -11.89 -4.61 -2.48
CA TYR A 22 -12.10 -5.56 -1.38
C TYR A 22 -11.04 -5.43 -0.28
N ALA A 23 -9.77 -5.21 -0.64
CA ALA A 23 -8.71 -4.98 0.32
C ALA A 23 -8.99 -3.73 1.18
N LEU A 24 -9.46 -2.64 0.55
CA LEU A 24 -9.82 -1.40 1.23
C LEU A 24 -11.00 -1.59 2.21
N LEU A 25 -12.03 -2.35 1.81
CA LEU A 25 -13.13 -2.73 2.73
C LEU A 25 -12.62 -3.55 3.93
N GLY A 26 -11.67 -4.45 3.70
CA GLY A 26 -11.01 -5.20 4.76
C GLY A 26 -10.24 -4.30 5.72
N LEU A 27 -9.48 -3.33 5.18
CA LEU A 27 -8.72 -2.37 5.97
C LEU A 27 -9.66 -1.45 6.78
N GLU A 28 -10.73 -0.94 6.17
CA GLU A 28 -11.75 -0.15 6.86
C GLU A 28 -12.30 -0.88 8.10
N ALA A 29 -12.57 -2.19 7.98
CA ALA A 29 -13.04 -3.01 9.08
C ALA A 29 -12.00 -3.14 10.21
N LEU A 30 -10.71 -3.31 9.86
CA LEU A 30 -9.62 -3.36 10.85
C LEU A 30 -9.40 -2.01 11.52
N HIS A 31 -9.36 -0.93 10.74
CA HIS A 31 -9.11 0.43 11.22
C HIS A 31 -10.23 0.90 12.15
N THR A 32 -11.50 0.58 11.84
CA THR A 32 -12.64 0.80 12.73
C THR A 32 -12.48 0.07 14.07
N ALA A 33 -11.86 -1.11 14.06
CA ALA A 33 -11.52 -1.88 15.26
C ALA A 33 -10.21 -1.42 15.94
N SER A 34 -9.59 -0.32 15.51
CA SER A 34 -8.29 0.17 15.98
C SER A 34 -7.15 -0.83 15.78
N ILE A 35 -7.18 -1.58 14.68
CA ILE A 35 -6.15 -2.55 14.32
C ILE A 35 -5.50 -2.08 13.02
N ALA A 36 -4.19 -1.90 13.04
CA ALA A 36 -3.38 -1.74 11.84
C ALA A 36 -2.86 -3.11 11.39
N HIS A 37 -2.96 -3.42 10.09
CA HIS A 37 -2.49 -4.70 9.53
C HIS A 37 -0.97 -4.78 9.48
N ARG A 38 -0.30 -3.71 9.05
CA ARG A 38 1.16 -3.53 9.00
C ARG A 38 1.95 -4.46 8.07
N ASP A 39 1.28 -5.21 7.20
CA ASP A 39 1.93 -6.03 6.15
C ASP A 39 1.02 -6.22 4.93
N VAL A 40 0.42 -5.12 4.45
CA VAL A 40 -0.42 -5.15 3.24
C VAL A 40 0.47 -5.26 2.00
N LYS A 41 0.26 -6.33 1.22
CA LYS A 41 0.95 -6.66 -0.04
C LYS A 41 0.10 -7.64 -0.83
N ALA A 42 0.34 -7.79 -2.14
CA ALA A 42 -0.49 -8.68 -2.98
C ALA A 42 -0.49 -10.12 -2.48
N ALA A 43 0.64 -10.60 -1.93
CA ALA A 43 0.76 -11.94 -1.35
C ALA A 43 -0.16 -12.21 -0.14
N ASN A 44 -0.63 -11.15 0.54
CA ASN A 44 -1.53 -11.23 1.70
C ASN A 44 -3.00 -10.94 1.34
N LEU A 45 -3.31 -10.82 0.04
CA LEU A 45 -4.67 -10.68 -0.48
C LEU A 45 -5.17 -12.03 -1.05
N LEU A 46 -6.00 -12.74 -0.28
CA LEU A 46 -6.48 -14.06 -0.67
C LEU A 46 -7.76 -13.97 -1.49
N LEU A 47 -7.74 -14.55 -2.69
CA LEU A 47 -8.91 -14.71 -3.54
C LEU A 47 -9.73 -15.93 -3.09
N CYS A 48 -11.02 -15.72 -2.84
CA CYS A 48 -11.96 -16.76 -2.47
C CYS A 48 -12.69 -17.32 -3.71
N ASP A 49 -13.30 -18.50 -3.58
CA ASP A 49 -14.03 -19.18 -4.67
C ASP A 49 -15.24 -18.37 -5.19
N ASP A 50 -15.80 -17.50 -4.35
CA ASP A 50 -16.89 -16.59 -4.70
C ASP A 50 -16.42 -15.30 -5.40
N GLY A 51 -15.11 -15.16 -5.64
CA GLY A 51 -14.49 -13.98 -6.22
C GLY A 51 -14.26 -12.82 -5.24
N SER A 52 -14.55 -12.99 -3.95
CA SER A 52 -14.19 -12.00 -2.93
C SER A 52 -12.70 -12.04 -2.59
N VAL A 53 -12.16 -10.95 -2.05
CA VAL A 53 -10.80 -10.89 -1.51
C VAL A 53 -10.81 -10.66 -0.01
N LYS A 54 -9.92 -11.35 0.70
CA LYS A 54 -9.74 -11.23 2.16
C LYS A 54 -8.28 -10.93 2.50
N LEU A 55 -8.09 -10.07 3.50
CA LEU A 55 -6.78 -9.85 4.12
C LEU A 55 -6.35 -11.09 4.92
N ALA A 56 -5.06 -11.39 4.88
CA ALA A 56 -4.44 -12.51 5.58
C ALA A 56 -3.09 -12.11 6.19
N ASP A 57 -2.54 -13.00 7.00
CA ASP A 57 -1.26 -12.81 7.70
C ASP A 57 -1.23 -11.59 8.65
N PHE A 58 -1.88 -11.77 9.80
CA PHE A 58 -1.91 -10.80 10.89
C PHE A 58 -0.71 -10.93 11.83
N GLY A 59 0.38 -11.59 11.41
CA GLY A 59 1.53 -11.92 12.27
C GLY A 59 2.25 -10.70 12.86
N VAL A 60 2.12 -9.54 12.23
CA VAL A 60 2.69 -8.26 12.69
C VAL A 60 1.62 -7.17 12.93
N ALA A 61 0.34 -7.53 12.90
CA ALA A 61 -0.75 -6.61 13.16
C ALA A 61 -0.62 -5.98 14.55
N GLY A 62 -1.02 -4.71 14.68
CA GLY A 62 -0.89 -3.94 15.91
C GLY A 62 -2.20 -3.27 16.30
N ILE A 63 -2.44 -3.16 17.62
CA ILE A 63 -3.53 -2.35 18.15
C ILE A 63 -3.03 -0.90 18.20
N LEU A 64 -3.84 0.01 17.64
CA LEU A 64 -3.62 1.44 17.73
C LEU A 64 -4.11 1.91 19.10
N GLU A 65 -3.21 2.51 19.88
CA GLU A 65 -3.50 2.98 21.24
C GLU A 65 -3.74 4.48 21.23
N GLU A 66 -4.64 4.96 22.09
CA GLU A 66 -4.91 6.39 22.19
C GLU A 66 -3.66 7.16 22.65
N GLU A 67 -3.32 8.24 21.93
CA GLU A 67 -2.17 9.07 22.22
C GLU A 67 -2.25 9.68 23.63
N GLU A 68 -1.17 9.54 24.41
CA GLU A 68 -1.06 10.13 25.74
C GLU A 68 -1.26 11.65 25.66
N GLY A 69 -2.32 12.15 26.32
CA GLY A 69 -2.68 13.58 26.31
C GLY A 69 -4.05 13.89 25.70
N GLY A 70 -4.80 12.90 25.23
CA GLY A 70 -6.22 13.07 24.86
C GLY A 70 -6.45 13.79 23.54
N GLY A 71 -5.47 13.71 22.62
CA GLY A 71 -5.58 14.26 21.26
C GLY A 71 -6.55 13.50 20.35
N GLY A 72 -7.14 12.39 20.82
CA GLY A 72 -8.08 11.55 20.07
C GLY A 72 -7.46 10.74 18.92
N ARG A 73 -6.17 10.92 18.65
CA ARG A 73 -5.41 10.11 17.69
C ARG A 73 -5.07 8.77 18.31
N ARG A 74 -5.09 7.71 17.49
CA ARG A 74 -4.63 6.39 17.89
C ARG A 74 -3.36 6.08 17.12
N LEU A 75 -2.31 5.71 17.82
CA LEU A 75 -0.95 5.57 17.29
C LEU A 75 -0.36 4.23 17.71
N LEU A 76 0.65 3.80 16.97
CA LEU A 76 1.51 2.68 17.33
C LEU A 76 2.96 2.98 16.98
N THR A 77 3.87 2.12 17.44
CA THR A 77 5.31 2.24 17.17
C THR A 77 5.90 0.94 16.61
N GLY A 78 7.11 1.08 16.07
CA GLY A 78 7.95 -0.05 15.66
C GLY A 78 7.97 -0.30 14.16
N LEU A 79 9.14 -0.74 13.70
CA LEU A 79 9.38 -1.14 12.32
C LEU A 79 8.82 -2.56 12.09
N ALA A 80 7.76 -2.66 11.28
CA ALA A 80 7.17 -3.92 10.88
C ALA A 80 6.74 -3.88 9.42
N GLY A 81 6.51 -5.06 8.85
CA GLY A 81 6.07 -5.23 7.47
C GLY A 81 7.18 -5.59 6.49
N SER A 82 6.79 -5.76 5.23
CA SER A 82 7.66 -6.13 4.14
C SER A 82 8.37 -4.90 3.55
N PRO A 83 9.73 -4.88 3.46
CA PRO A 83 10.52 -3.67 3.23
C PRO A 83 10.10 -2.74 2.08
N HIS A 84 9.59 -3.28 0.97
CA HIS A 84 9.18 -2.48 -0.20
C HIS A 84 7.81 -1.81 -0.04
N TRP A 85 6.97 -2.29 0.88
CA TRP A 85 5.64 -1.76 1.16
C TRP A 85 5.62 -0.84 2.38
N ILE A 86 6.70 -0.80 3.16
CA ILE A 86 6.80 0.01 4.39
C ILE A 86 6.69 1.50 4.07
N ALA A 87 5.81 2.19 4.82
CA ALA A 87 5.63 3.63 4.74
C ALA A 87 6.83 4.41 5.29
N PRO A 88 7.12 5.64 4.80
CA PRO A 88 8.28 6.43 5.22
C PRO A 88 8.37 6.66 6.73
N GLU A 89 7.26 6.97 7.38
CA GLU A 89 7.13 7.18 8.82
C GLU A 89 7.45 5.90 9.62
N VAL A 90 7.01 4.74 9.13
CA VAL A 90 7.33 3.43 9.72
C VAL A 90 8.82 3.11 9.54
N ALA A 91 9.37 3.38 8.35
CA ALA A 91 10.79 3.19 8.06
C ALA A 91 11.69 4.10 8.91
N ALA A 92 11.22 5.33 9.19
CA ALA A 92 11.87 6.29 10.08
C ALA A 92 11.71 5.94 11.57
N CYS A 93 10.97 4.87 11.90
CA CYS A 93 10.63 4.46 13.27
C CYS A 93 9.87 5.54 14.05
N GLU A 94 9.05 6.31 13.36
CA GLU A 94 8.17 7.32 13.94
C GLU A 94 6.88 6.68 14.45
N THR A 95 6.18 7.39 15.33
CA THR A 95 4.79 7.06 15.69
C THR A 95 3.90 7.26 14.48
N HIS A 96 3.04 6.28 14.21
CA HIS A 96 2.18 6.28 13.03
C HIS A 96 0.81 5.71 13.37
N ASP A 97 -0.17 6.03 12.53
CA ASP A 97 -1.54 5.54 12.60
C ASP A 97 -1.81 4.54 11.47
N GLU A 98 -3.07 4.20 11.24
CA GLU A 98 -3.51 3.28 10.19
C GLU A 98 -3.17 3.73 8.76
N SER A 99 -2.80 5.00 8.55
CA SER A 99 -2.47 5.51 7.21
C SER A 99 -1.26 4.81 6.58
N ALA A 100 -0.40 4.18 7.38
CA ALA A 100 0.69 3.32 6.91
C ALA A 100 0.18 2.09 6.11
N ASP A 101 -1.01 1.57 6.43
CA ASP A 101 -1.63 0.50 5.64
C ASP A 101 -2.11 1.03 4.27
N ILE A 102 -2.55 2.29 4.21
CA ILE A 102 -2.98 2.93 2.95
C ILE A 102 -1.79 3.18 2.03
N TRP A 103 -0.65 3.58 2.59
CA TRP A 103 0.61 3.62 1.84
C TRP A 103 0.95 2.24 1.26
N SER A 104 0.92 1.21 2.11
CA SER A 104 1.21 -0.18 1.72
C SER A 104 0.26 -0.69 0.63
N LEU A 105 -1.02 -0.31 0.69
CA LEU A 105 -2.02 -0.60 -0.35
C LEU A 105 -1.68 0.10 -1.68
N GLY A 106 -1.18 1.34 -1.64
CA GLY A 106 -0.69 2.04 -2.83
C GLY A 106 0.50 1.31 -3.48
N ILE A 107 1.46 0.85 -2.68
CA ILE A 107 2.55 0.00 -3.18
C ILE A 107 2.01 -1.31 -3.78
N THR A 108 1.01 -1.92 -3.13
CA THR A 108 0.35 -3.13 -3.63
C THR A 108 -0.34 -2.89 -4.97
N ALA A 109 -0.96 -1.73 -5.18
CA ALA A 109 -1.56 -1.38 -6.47
C ALA A 109 -0.51 -1.35 -7.60
N MET A 110 0.67 -0.76 -7.33
CA MET A 110 1.80 -0.76 -8.26
C MET A 110 2.36 -2.17 -8.50
N GLU A 111 2.51 -2.97 -7.44
CA GLU A 111 2.93 -4.37 -7.52
C GLU A 111 1.98 -5.17 -8.44
N MET A 112 0.67 -5.01 -8.30
CA MET A 112 -0.31 -5.70 -9.13
C MET A 112 -0.33 -5.19 -10.57
N ALA A 113 0.05 -3.93 -10.78
CA ALA A 113 0.15 -3.32 -12.09
C ALA A 113 1.39 -3.79 -12.87
N HIS A 114 2.55 -3.78 -12.22
CA HIS A 114 3.85 -4.03 -12.86
C HIS A 114 4.35 -5.47 -12.68
N GLY A 115 3.76 -6.23 -11.75
CA GLY A 115 4.16 -7.59 -11.38
C GLY A 115 5.20 -7.65 -10.25
N GLU A 116 5.80 -6.51 -9.89
CA GLU A 116 6.76 -6.36 -8.81
C GLU A 116 6.59 -4.98 -8.13
N PRO A 117 6.87 -4.85 -6.83
CA PRO A 117 6.79 -3.55 -6.17
C PRO A 117 7.91 -2.61 -6.66
N PRO A 118 7.77 -1.28 -6.49
CA PRO A 118 8.85 -0.35 -6.75
C PRO A 118 10.13 -0.74 -5.99
N LEU A 119 11.29 -0.60 -6.64
CA LEU A 119 12.61 -0.93 -6.08
C LEU A 119 12.81 -2.43 -5.77
N ALA A 120 12.09 -3.34 -6.43
CA ALA A 120 12.21 -4.80 -6.24
C ALA A 120 13.66 -5.31 -6.35
N GLU A 121 14.48 -4.70 -7.20
CA GLU A 121 15.89 -5.00 -7.43
C GLU A 121 16.82 -4.47 -6.32
N VAL A 122 16.33 -3.56 -5.48
CA VAL A 122 17.12 -2.93 -4.42
C VAL A 122 17.11 -3.81 -3.17
N PRO A 123 18.28 -4.07 -2.54
CA PRO A 123 18.35 -4.88 -1.32
C PRO A 123 17.44 -4.34 -0.21
N PRO A 124 16.73 -5.19 0.55
CA PRO A 124 15.68 -4.74 1.48
C PRO A 124 16.14 -3.70 2.52
N ARG A 125 17.34 -3.87 3.09
CA ARG A 125 17.92 -2.90 4.03
C ARG A 125 18.10 -1.51 3.41
N ARG A 126 18.42 -1.47 2.11
CA ARG A 126 18.61 -0.22 1.38
C ARG A 126 17.27 0.44 1.08
N VAL A 127 16.22 -0.32 0.81
CA VAL A 127 14.87 0.21 0.61
C VAL A 127 14.37 0.92 1.87
N ILE A 128 14.46 0.28 3.04
CA ILE A 128 14.10 0.89 4.34
C ILE A 128 14.86 2.19 4.55
N PHE A 129 16.17 2.19 4.31
CA PHE A 129 17.01 3.38 4.45
C PHE A 129 16.59 4.51 3.50
N LEU A 130 16.22 4.20 2.26
CA LEU A 130 15.77 5.18 1.28
C LEU A 130 14.41 5.76 1.66
N ALA A 131 13.48 4.92 2.14
CA ALA A 131 12.17 5.35 2.62
C ALA A 131 12.31 6.30 3.83
N ALA A 132 13.09 5.92 4.84
CA ALA A 132 13.32 6.72 6.05
C ALA A 132 13.96 8.09 5.77
N ARG A 133 14.83 8.19 4.75
CA ARG A 133 15.49 9.46 4.38
C ARG A 133 14.73 10.29 3.36
N GLY A 134 13.79 9.68 2.63
CA GLY A 134 13.06 10.29 1.53
C GLY A 134 11.74 10.95 1.93
N GLY A 135 11.25 10.70 3.15
CA GLY A 135 9.90 11.00 3.68
C GLY A 135 9.43 12.47 3.74
N GLY A 136 9.84 13.30 2.78
CA GLY A 136 9.35 14.68 2.64
C GLY A 136 9.96 15.46 1.45
N SER A 137 10.95 14.90 0.76
CA SER A 137 11.64 15.59 -0.37
C SER A 137 11.45 14.91 -1.73
N LYS A 138 11.00 13.65 -1.76
CA LYS A 138 10.71 12.92 -2.99
C LYS A 138 9.20 12.66 -3.07
N PRO A 139 8.54 12.88 -4.21
CA PRO A 139 7.14 12.52 -4.37
C PRO A 139 6.95 11.01 -4.10
N PRO A 140 5.78 10.60 -3.58
CA PRO A 140 5.42 9.19 -3.49
C PRO A 140 5.59 8.50 -4.84
N PRO A 141 5.97 7.21 -4.86
CA PRO A 141 5.96 6.45 -6.11
C PRO A 141 4.55 6.48 -6.72
N ALA A 142 4.48 6.66 -8.02
CA ALA A 142 3.23 6.74 -8.77
C ALA A 142 3.35 5.92 -10.06
N LEU A 143 2.21 5.46 -10.58
CA LEU A 143 2.14 4.85 -11.89
C LEU A 143 2.40 5.90 -12.98
N ASP A 144 3.15 5.54 -14.03
CA ASP A 144 3.37 6.46 -15.14
C ASP A 144 2.15 6.45 -16.07
N ALA A 145 1.68 7.63 -16.48
CA ALA A 145 0.64 7.76 -17.49
C ALA A 145 1.03 7.08 -18.83
N ALA A 146 2.33 6.90 -19.08
CA ALA A 146 2.86 6.18 -20.24
C ALA A 146 2.62 4.66 -20.20
N ASP A 147 2.31 4.07 -19.03
CA ASP A 147 2.12 2.62 -18.85
C ASP A 147 0.79 2.10 -19.42
N GLY A 148 -0.07 3.00 -19.91
CA GLY A 148 -1.36 2.65 -20.51
C GLY A 148 -2.38 2.16 -19.50
N TRP A 149 -2.30 2.61 -18.24
CA TRP A 149 -3.41 2.52 -17.28
C TRP A 149 -4.46 3.59 -17.59
N SER A 150 -5.69 3.38 -17.17
CA SER A 150 -6.73 4.41 -17.35
C SER A 150 -6.45 5.62 -16.47
N ASP A 151 -6.90 6.79 -16.90
CA ASP A 151 -6.80 8.04 -16.11
C ASP A 151 -7.32 7.85 -14.67
N ASP A 152 -8.48 7.19 -14.48
CA ASP A 152 -9.06 6.82 -13.18
C ASP A 152 -8.16 5.97 -12.24
N PHE A 153 -7.09 5.35 -12.77
CA PHE A 153 -6.18 4.49 -12.01
C PHE A 153 -4.82 5.16 -11.77
N VAL A 154 -4.56 6.28 -12.46
CA VAL A 154 -3.32 7.05 -12.37
C VAL A 154 -3.53 8.33 -11.56
N GLU A 155 -4.74 8.92 -11.55
CA GLU A 155 -5.16 9.99 -10.61
C GLU A 155 -5.50 9.44 -9.22
#